data_AF-A0A378X773-F1
#
_entry.id   AF-A0A378X773-F1
#
_cell.length_a   1.000
_cell.length_b   1.000
_cell.length_c   1.000
_cell.angle_alpha   90.00
_cell.angle_beta   90.00
_cell.angle_gamma   90.00
#
_symmetry.space_group_name_H-M   'P 1'
#
loop_
_entity.id
_entity.type
_entity.pdbx_description
1 polymer ?
#
loop_
_entity_poly.entity_id
_entity_poly.type
_entity_poly.pdbx_seq_one_letter_code
_entity_poly.pdbx_strand_id
1 'polypeptide(L)'
;MGLDFGDIELTPIERRVPPGPAEWRQWFQQMSAQLHKFGSVTIPGLPQPVWSAEAVNRVAEVFDDLFPDVESVRMAADPDVVDQFLRWFGECSIHNHPGQEWCYLPEGSALRDADDLEGHELTTVRLWLEHAAEFGFDYVRFLFRPDDDTDEADDEAYEREQQQRQAAAAAEYQRFIRDALTDDPDSVPSSAWAKWVAPQRRARQVREFLDRAGWPELPDNPWADSGPEVDRIQRLLTEWFPTRAAMTNPTNAEHADQVVCFLGECLTRYAGAVWFDRRQHQDMHLVYMGEKAVLSLYDDCASAICAQIMEVGPEDYCGLLRVRRG
;
A
#
# COMPACT_ATOMS: atom_id res chain seq x y z
N MET A 1 32.12 30.99 -2.40
CA MET A 1 32.62 29.61 -2.22
C MET A 1 31.74 28.72 -3.07
N GLY A 2 32.22 28.32 -4.25
CA GLY A 2 31.56 27.28 -5.03
C GLY A 2 32.04 25.94 -4.48
N LEU A 3 31.10 25.04 -4.16
CA LEU A 3 31.43 23.66 -3.87
C LEU A 3 31.85 23.01 -5.18
N ASP A 4 33.14 22.74 -5.28
CA ASP A 4 33.76 21.96 -6.34
C ASP A 4 33.43 20.49 -6.07
N PHE A 5 32.38 19.99 -6.73
CA PHE A 5 32.11 18.56 -6.79
C PHE A 5 33.12 17.98 -7.76
N GLY A 6 34.34 17.71 -7.25
CA GLY A 6 35.43 17.16 -8.04
C GLY A 6 34.92 16.03 -8.92
N ASP A 7 35.35 16.04 -10.18
CA ASP A 7 35.01 15.07 -11.21
C ASP A 7 34.95 13.65 -10.61
N ILE A 8 33.73 13.16 -10.35
CA ILE A 8 33.52 11.77 -9.97
C ILE A 8 33.87 10.97 -11.21
N GLU A 9 35.10 10.45 -11.27
CA GLU A 9 35.49 9.47 -12.27
C GLU A 9 34.57 8.27 -12.11
N LEU A 10 33.55 8.21 -12.98
CA LEU A 10 32.71 7.03 -13.23
C LEU A 10 33.56 5.94 -13.89
N THR A 11 34.56 5.45 -13.17
CA THR A 11 35.36 4.31 -13.60
C THR A 11 34.38 3.15 -13.75
N PRO A 12 34.26 2.53 -14.94
CA PRO A 12 33.32 1.43 -15.13
C PRO A 12 33.63 0.34 -14.11
N ILE A 13 32.73 0.12 -13.15
CA ILE A 13 32.85 -0.99 -12.21
C ILE A 13 32.64 -2.26 -13.03
N GLU A 14 33.71 -3.01 -13.28
CA GLU A 14 33.60 -4.36 -13.86
C GLU A 14 32.83 -5.26 -12.90
N ARG A 15 31.52 -5.35 -13.07
CA ARG A 15 30.69 -6.26 -12.29
C ARG A 15 30.96 -7.70 -12.69
N ARG A 16 31.38 -8.51 -11.73
CA ARG A 16 31.49 -9.96 -11.91
C ARG A 16 30.08 -10.54 -12.04
N VAL A 17 29.88 -11.44 -13.01
CA VAL A 17 28.62 -12.19 -13.14
C VAL A 17 28.46 -13.07 -11.89
N PRO A 18 27.36 -12.95 -11.13
CA PRO A 18 27.16 -13.75 -9.93
C PRO A 18 27.07 -15.25 -10.24
N PRO A 19 27.47 -16.13 -9.31
CA PRO A 19 27.27 -17.57 -9.47
C PRO A 19 25.78 -17.92 -9.56
N GLY A 20 25.46 -18.99 -10.27
CA GLY A 20 24.08 -19.48 -10.43
C GLY A 20 23.91 -20.32 -11.70
N PRO A 21 22.68 -20.79 -12.01
CA PRO A 21 22.37 -21.55 -13.23
C PRO A 21 22.68 -20.78 -14.52
N ALA A 22 22.67 -21.49 -15.66
CA ALA A 22 22.98 -20.88 -16.95
C ALA A 22 21.95 -19.81 -17.34
N GLU A 23 20.65 -20.04 -17.12
CA GLU A 23 19.61 -19.03 -17.36
C GLU A 23 19.83 -17.76 -16.55
N TRP A 24 20.21 -17.87 -15.28
CA TRP A 24 20.50 -16.72 -14.41
C TRP A 24 21.66 -15.89 -14.94
N ARG A 25 22.76 -16.54 -15.31
CA ARG A 25 23.92 -15.82 -15.84
C ARG A 25 23.61 -15.13 -17.16
N GLN A 26 22.83 -15.78 -18.03
CA GLN A 26 22.35 -15.17 -19.27
C GLN A 26 21.43 -13.97 -19.00
N TRP A 27 20.50 -14.12 -18.05
CA TRP A 27 19.64 -13.03 -17.59
C TRP A 27 20.48 -11.85 -17.10
N PHE A 28 21.47 -12.08 -16.24
CA PHE A 28 22.32 -11.04 -15.67
C PHE A 28 23.17 -10.33 -16.75
N GLN A 29 23.68 -11.06 -17.73
CA GLN A 29 24.43 -10.49 -18.86
C GLN A 29 23.61 -9.51 -19.71
N GLN A 30 22.28 -9.57 -19.66
CA GLN A 30 21.39 -8.66 -20.38
C GLN A 30 21.06 -7.37 -19.58
N MET A 31 21.58 -7.22 -18.36
CA MET A 31 21.22 -6.14 -17.43
C MET A 31 21.29 -4.76 -18.08
N SER A 32 22.46 -4.37 -18.61
CA SER A 32 22.64 -3.04 -19.21
C SER A 32 21.73 -2.79 -20.41
N ALA A 33 21.50 -3.81 -21.25
CA ALA A 33 20.63 -3.70 -22.41
C ALA A 33 19.16 -3.52 -22.00
N GLN A 34 18.71 -4.24 -20.97
CA GLN A 34 17.35 -4.16 -20.46
C GLN A 34 17.10 -2.85 -19.69
N LEU A 35 18.06 -2.36 -18.89
CA LEU A 35 17.94 -1.03 -18.25
C LEU A 35 17.94 0.10 -19.28
N HIS A 36 18.70 -0.03 -20.36
CA HIS A 36 18.65 0.93 -21.46
C HIS A 36 17.26 0.92 -22.11
N LYS A 37 16.73 -0.27 -22.44
CA LYS A 37 15.38 -0.45 -22.96
C LYS A 37 14.32 0.12 -22.01
N PHE A 38 14.49 -0.06 -20.70
CA PHE A 38 13.61 0.48 -19.68
C PHE A 38 13.47 2.00 -19.77
N GLY A 39 14.59 2.73 -19.79
CA GLY A 39 14.55 4.20 -19.87
C GLY A 39 14.23 4.78 -21.26
N SER A 40 14.36 3.99 -22.34
CA SER A 40 14.13 4.48 -23.71
C SER A 40 12.79 4.05 -24.31
N VAL A 41 12.30 2.86 -23.98
CA VAL A 41 11.11 2.25 -24.57
C VAL A 41 9.97 2.19 -23.54
N THR A 42 10.24 1.63 -22.36
CA THR A 42 9.19 1.38 -21.35
C THR A 42 8.76 2.65 -20.65
N ILE A 43 9.72 3.48 -20.23
CA ILE A 43 9.48 4.79 -19.63
C ILE A 43 10.28 5.84 -20.42
N PRO A 44 9.76 6.25 -21.61
CA PRO A 44 10.49 7.17 -22.48
C PRO A 44 10.82 8.49 -21.76
N GLY A 45 12.09 8.89 -21.85
CA GLY A 45 12.59 10.12 -21.24
C GLY A 45 12.95 9.98 -19.76
N LEU A 46 13.17 8.76 -19.27
CA LEU A 46 13.62 8.54 -17.89
C LEU A 46 14.97 9.26 -17.63
N PRO A 47 15.04 10.12 -16.60
CA PRO A 47 16.28 10.81 -16.20
C PRO A 47 17.46 9.87 -16.00
N GLN A 48 18.68 10.40 -16.20
CA GLN A 48 19.93 9.68 -15.99
C GLN A 48 20.69 10.28 -14.79
N PRO A 49 21.32 9.45 -13.93
CA PRO A 49 21.25 7.99 -13.96
C PRO A 49 19.84 7.47 -13.65
N VAL A 50 19.49 6.27 -14.15
CA VAL A 50 18.13 5.71 -14.01
C VAL A 50 17.72 5.43 -12.56
N TRP A 51 18.67 5.46 -11.61
CA TRP A 51 18.45 5.34 -10.17
C TRP A 51 18.47 6.69 -9.42
N SER A 52 18.51 7.82 -10.15
CA SER A 52 18.40 9.14 -9.52
C SER A 52 17.02 9.35 -8.90
N ALA A 53 16.93 10.24 -7.90
CA ALA A 53 15.65 10.60 -7.27
C ALA A 53 14.61 11.12 -8.29
N GLU A 54 15.06 11.84 -9.32
CA GLU A 54 14.19 12.31 -10.41
C GLU A 54 13.66 11.13 -11.26
N ALA A 55 14.51 10.14 -11.56
CA ALA A 55 14.09 8.93 -12.25
C ALA A 55 13.09 8.12 -11.40
N VAL A 56 13.35 7.94 -10.11
CA VAL A 56 12.42 7.25 -9.18
C VAL A 56 11.06 7.94 -9.14
N ASN A 57 11.02 9.28 -9.06
CA ASN A 57 9.78 10.05 -9.16
C ASN A 57 9.05 9.78 -10.47
N ARG A 58 9.76 9.80 -11.60
CA ARG A 58 9.16 9.57 -12.91
C ARG A 58 8.62 8.15 -13.04
N VAL A 59 9.28 7.15 -12.45
CA VAL A 59 8.76 5.77 -12.39
C VAL A 59 7.49 5.71 -11.56
N ALA A 60 7.48 6.34 -10.37
CA ALA A 60 6.32 6.38 -9.49
C ALA A 60 5.06 6.90 -10.21
N GLU A 61 5.20 7.99 -10.99
CA GLU A 61 4.10 8.61 -11.75
C GLU A 61 3.42 7.66 -12.75
N VAL A 62 4.14 6.71 -13.33
CA VAL A 62 3.63 5.82 -14.39
C VAL A 62 3.41 4.39 -13.92
N PHE A 63 3.84 4.06 -12.69
CA PHE A 63 3.85 2.70 -12.18
C PHE A 63 2.43 2.11 -12.15
N ASP A 64 1.44 2.89 -11.74
CA ASP A 64 0.06 2.43 -11.54
C ASP A 64 -0.65 2.08 -12.84
N ASP A 65 -0.33 2.80 -13.91
CA ASP A 65 -0.85 2.53 -15.24
C ASP A 65 -0.28 1.22 -15.80
N LEU A 66 0.97 0.90 -15.45
CA LEU A 66 1.65 -0.33 -15.87
C LEU A 66 1.27 -1.53 -15.00
N PHE A 67 1.13 -1.31 -13.69
CA PHE A 67 0.82 -2.34 -12.69
C PHE A 67 -0.32 -1.89 -11.75
N PRO A 68 -1.58 -1.97 -12.21
CA PRO A 68 -2.73 -1.54 -11.43
C PRO A 68 -3.01 -2.42 -10.19
N ASP A 69 -2.54 -3.67 -10.21
CA ASP A 69 -2.68 -4.62 -9.10
C ASP A 69 -1.59 -5.71 -9.12
N VAL A 70 -1.49 -6.49 -8.06
CA VAL A 70 -0.51 -7.58 -7.94
C VAL A 70 -0.65 -8.64 -9.03
N GLU A 71 -1.85 -8.88 -9.54
CA GLU A 71 -2.09 -9.86 -10.60
C GLU A 71 -1.51 -9.40 -11.93
N SER A 72 -1.46 -8.10 -12.20
CA SER A 72 -0.75 -7.53 -13.37
C SER A 72 0.76 -7.80 -13.35
N VAL A 73 1.37 -8.02 -12.18
CA VAL A 73 2.78 -8.44 -12.04
C VAL A 73 2.92 -9.96 -12.18
N ARG A 74 2.01 -10.73 -11.58
CA ARG A 74 2.05 -12.20 -11.59
C ARG A 74 1.68 -12.81 -12.94
N MET A 75 0.69 -12.22 -13.60
CA MET A 75 0.12 -12.65 -14.87
C MET A 75 0.26 -11.56 -15.94
N ALA A 76 1.42 -10.91 -15.97
CA ALA A 76 1.69 -9.81 -16.88
C ALA A 76 1.43 -10.20 -18.34
N ALA A 77 0.66 -9.35 -19.04
CA ALA A 77 0.47 -9.48 -20.48
C ALA A 77 1.79 -9.31 -21.24
N ASP A 78 2.71 -8.52 -20.68
CA ASP A 78 4.08 -8.37 -21.16
C ASP A 78 5.09 -8.73 -20.04
N PRO A 79 5.60 -9.97 -20.01
CA PRO A 79 6.57 -10.39 -19.00
C PRO A 79 7.92 -9.66 -19.13
N ASP A 80 8.22 -9.06 -20.28
CA ASP A 80 9.47 -8.29 -20.47
C ASP A 80 9.40 -6.94 -19.75
N VAL A 81 8.22 -6.33 -19.59
CA VAL A 81 8.06 -5.14 -18.74
C VAL A 81 8.34 -5.48 -17.28
N VAL A 82 7.79 -6.59 -16.77
CA VAL A 82 8.09 -7.07 -15.41
C VAL A 82 9.59 -7.31 -15.24
N ASP A 83 10.23 -7.99 -16.21
CA ASP A 83 11.68 -8.24 -16.18
C ASP A 83 12.50 -6.96 -16.03
N GLN A 84 12.17 -5.94 -16.82
CA GLN A 84 12.86 -4.65 -16.76
C GLN A 84 12.67 -3.95 -15.41
N PHE A 85 11.47 -4.02 -14.82
CA PHE A 85 11.23 -3.48 -13.48
C PHE A 85 12.00 -4.22 -12.39
N LEU A 86 12.08 -5.55 -12.45
CA LEU A 86 12.88 -6.33 -11.49
C LEU A 86 14.33 -5.89 -11.52
N ARG A 87 14.90 -5.72 -12.72
CA ARG A 87 16.26 -5.21 -12.90
C ARG A 87 16.41 -3.81 -12.34
N TRP A 88 15.51 -2.90 -12.70
CA TRP A 88 15.57 -1.52 -12.27
C TRP A 88 15.45 -1.38 -10.75
N PHE A 89 14.54 -2.11 -10.10
CA PHE A 89 14.40 -2.14 -8.63
C PHE A 89 15.70 -2.57 -7.96
N GLY A 90 16.28 -3.71 -8.38
CA GLY A 90 17.48 -4.21 -7.75
C GLY A 90 18.71 -3.33 -8.00
N GLU A 91 18.80 -2.68 -9.17
CA GLU A 91 19.86 -1.73 -9.46
C GLU A 91 19.72 -0.44 -8.65
N CYS A 92 18.50 0.08 -8.49
CA CYS A 92 18.27 1.22 -7.60
C CYS A 92 18.66 0.88 -6.16
N SER A 93 18.32 -0.31 -5.69
CA SER A 93 18.70 -0.77 -4.35
C SER A 93 20.22 -0.86 -4.20
N ILE A 94 20.93 -1.55 -5.11
CA ILE A 94 22.41 -1.65 -5.06
C ILE A 94 23.09 -0.28 -5.12
N HIS A 95 22.53 0.67 -5.88
CA HIS A 95 23.10 2.01 -6.01
C HIS A 95 22.85 2.90 -4.78
N ASN A 96 21.79 2.67 -4.02
CA ASN A 96 21.47 3.42 -2.80
C ASN A 96 21.98 2.73 -1.53
N HIS A 97 22.22 1.41 -1.57
CA HIS A 97 22.67 0.60 -0.45
C HIS A 97 24.03 -0.06 -0.79
N PRO A 98 25.16 0.65 -0.63
CA PRO A 98 26.47 0.12 -0.94
C PRO A 98 26.77 -1.14 -0.13
N GLY A 99 27.20 -2.21 -0.80
CA GLY A 99 27.43 -3.51 -0.16
C GLY A 99 26.44 -4.57 -0.63
N GLN A 100 25.27 -4.15 -1.13
CA GLN A 100 24.35 -5.09 -1.76
C GLN A 100 24.89 -5.61 -3.10
N GLU A 101 24.65 -6.90 -3.36
CA GLU A 101 24.95 -7.53 -4.62
C GLU A 101 23.84 -8.48 -5.07
N TRP A 102 23.73 -8.63 -6.39
CA TRP A 102 22.83 -9.59 -7.00
C TRP A 102 23.23 -11.02 -6.66
N CYS A 103 22.26 -11.83 -6.20
CA CYS A 103 22.41 -13.26 -6.02
C CYS A 103 21.25 -14.04 -6.64
N TYR A 104 21.48 -15.33 -6.84
CA TYR A 104 20.48 -16.26 -7.35
C TYR A 104 19.86 -17.06 -6.20
N LEU A 105 18.54 -17.07 -6.12
CA LEU A 105 17.76 -18.00 -5.30
C LEU A 105 16.89 -18.91 -6.20
N PRO A 106 16.50 -20.10 -5.74
CA PRO A 106 15.53 -20.94 -6.46
C PRO A 106 14.23 -20.19 -6.81
N GLU A 107 13.84 -19.22 -5.99
CA GLU A 107 12.65 -18.39 -6.14
C GLU A 107 12.85 -17.23 -7.13
N GLY A 108 14.09 -16.92 -7.52
CA GLY A 108 14.40 -15.92 -8.54
C GLY A 108 15.58 -15.00 -8.19
N SER A 109 15.57 -13.81 -8.81
CA SER A 109 16.57 -12.78 -8.57
C SER A 109 16.39 -12.14 -7.20
N ALA A 110 17.48 -12.09 -6.43
CA ALA A 110 17.49 -11.54 -5.10
C ALA A 110 18.69 -10.63 -4.90
N LEU A 111 18.62 -9.81 -3.86
CA LEU A 111 19.76 -9.08 -3.35
C LEU A 111 20.19 -9.69 -2.02
N ARG A 112 21.50 -9.64 -1.78
CA ARG A 112 22.11 -9.96 -0.49
C ARG A 112 23.06 -8.84 -0.11
N ASP A 113 23.16 -8.56 1.17
CA ASP A 113 24.28 -7.78 1.68
C ASP A 113 25.56 -8.63 1.61
N ALA A 114 26.66 -8.05 1.13
CA ALA A 114 27.96 -8.72 1.09
C ALA A 114 28.48 -9.03 2.51
N ASP A 115 28.07 -8.25 3.51
CA ASP A 115 28.49 -8.43 4.90
C ASP A 115 27.57 -9.39 5.70
N ASP A 116 26.37 -9.70 5.18
CA ASP A 116 25.47 -10.70 5.75
C ASP A 116 25.89 -12.14 5.38
N LEU A 117 26.93 -12.62 6.05
CA LEU A 117 27.44 -13.99 5.89
C LEU A 117 26.46 -15.07 6.36
N GLU A 118 25.49 -14.70 7.21
CA GLU A 118 24.52 -15.65 7.79
C GLU A 118 23.27 -15.78 6.92
N GLY A 119 23.08 -14.89 5.94
CA GLY A 119 21.99 -14.93 4.96
C GLY A 119 20.63 -14.64 5.59
N HIS A 120 20.61 -13.80 6.61
CA HIS A 120 19.42 -13.43 7.35
C HIS A 120 18.52 -12.47 6.57
N GLU A 121 19.05 -11.68 5.63
CA GLU A 121 18.30 -10.66 4.89
C GLU A 121 18.36 -10.87 3.38
N LEU A 122 17.87 -12.04 2.94
CA LEU A 122 17.63 -12.29 1.53
C LEU A 122 16.24 -11.83 1.14
N THR A 123 16.16 -10.78 0.31
CA THR A 123 14.88 -10.34 -0.26
C THR A 123 14.84 -10.55 -1.76
N THR A 124 13.80 -11.24 -2.22
CA THR A 124 13.55 -11.38 -3.67
C THR A 124 13.06 -10.06 -4.22
N VAL A 125 13.66 -9.58 -5.31
CA VAL A 125 13.29 -8.28 -5.91
C VAL A 125 11.86 -8.30 -6.46
N ARG A 126 11.36 -9.50 -6.79
CA ARG A 126 9.95 -9.70 -7.17
C ARG A 126 8.98 -9.33 -6.05
N LEU A 127 9.31 -9.63 -4.80
CA LEU A 127 8.45 -9.28 -3.67
C LEU A 127 8.24 -7.77 -3.57
N TRP A 128 9.28 -6.97 -3.82
CA TRP A 128 9.17 -5.52 -3.85
C TRP A 128 8.24 -5.02 -4.95
N LEU A 129 8.36 -5.59 -6.16
CA LEU A 129 7.47 -5.22 -7.26
C LEU A 129 6.00 -5.59 -6.97
N GLU A 130 5.77 -6.77 -6.37
CA GLU A 130 4.43 -7.19 -5.94
C GLU A 130 3.87 -6.26 -4.84
N HIS A 131 4.67 -5.90 -3.82
CA HIS A 131 4.25 -4.94 -2.79
C HIS A 131 3.97 -3.54 -3.37
N ALA A 132 4.75 -3.07 -4.34
CA ALA A 132 4.52 -1.80 -5.02
C ALA A 132 3.20 -1.79 -5.81
N ALA A 133 2.83 -2.93 -6.39
CA ALA A 133 1.56 -3.11 -7.09
C ALA A 133 0.37 -3.26 -6.12
N GLU A 134 0.58 -3.90 -4.97
CA GLU A 134 -0.46 -4.13 -3.96
C GLU A 134 -0.75 -2.88 -3.11
N PHE A 135 0.28 -2.27 -2.53
CA PHE A 135 0.16 -1.19 -1.55
C PHE A 135 0.49 0.20 -2.12
N GLY A 136 1.24 0.20 -3.22
CA GLY A 136 1.59 1.39 -3.98
C GLY A 136 3.08 1.66 -4.06
N PHE A 137 3.50 2.42 -5.08
CA PHE A 137 4.93 2.63 -5.33
C PHE A 137 5.62 3.33 -4.15
N ASP A 138 4.93 4.25 -3.47
CA ASP A 138 5.52 4.92 -2.30
C ASP A 138 5.76 3.97 -1.12
N TYR A 139 5.08 2.82 -1.04
CA TYR A 139 5.31 1.80 -0.02
C TYR A 139 6.72 1.21 -0.08
N VAL A 140 7.29 1.12 -1.27
CA VAL A 140 8.63 0.55 -1.51
C VAL A 140 9.70 1.62 -1.70
N ARG A 141 9.34 2.89 -1.57
CA ARG A 141 10.23 4.02 -1.87
C ARG A 141 11.44 4.10 -0.95
N PHE A 142 11.36 3.50 0.23
CA PHE A 142 12.48 3.41 1.16
C PHE A 142 13.68 2.64 0.57
N LEU A 143 13.45 1.69 -0.34
CA LEU A 143 14.50 0.92 -1.03
C LEU A 143 15.40 1.78 -1.96
N PHE A 144 15.03 3.04 -2.17
CA PHE A 144 15.69 3.94 -3.10
C PHE A 144 16.31 5.15 -2.39
N ARG A 145 16.45 5.08 -1.06
CA ARG A 145 17.08 6.13 -0.25
C ARG A 145 18.45 5.65 0.21
N PRO A 146 19.50 6.50 0.18
CA PRO A 146 20.81 6.14 0.68
C PRO A 146 20.79 5.76 2.17
N ASP A 147 21.58 4.77 2.57
CA ASP A 147 21.72 4.38 3.99
C ASP A 147 22.28 5.51 4.88
N ASP A 148 23.08 6.43 4.32
CA ASP A 148 23.62 7.58 5.05
C ASP A 148 22.53 8.62 5.42
N ASP A 149 21.36 8.59 4.78
CA ASP A 149 20.16 9.35 5.19
C ASP A 149 19.35 8.57 6.26
N THR A 150 19.84 7.43 6.74
CA THR A 150 19.27 6.61 7.82
C THR A 150 20.23 6.43 9.00
N ASP A 151 21.25 7.29 9.14
CA ASP A 151 22.09 7.36 10.34
C ASP A 151 21.20 7.26 11.59
N GLU A 152 21.55 6.45 12.61
CA GLU A 152 20.73 6.22 13.82
C GLU A 152 20.26 7.50 14.54
N ALA A 153 20.89 8.65 14.27
CA ALA A 153 20.44 9.98 14.72
C ALA A 153 19.19 10.50 13.98
N ASP A 154 18.97 10.04 12.75
CA ASP A 154 17.79 10.24 11.92
C ASP A 154 16.72 9.17 12.18
N ASP A 155 17.04 7.99 12.73
CA ASP A 155 15.99 7.09 13.23
C ASP A 155 15.21 7.75 14.38
N GLU A 156 15.89 8.36 15.35
CA GLU A 156 15.19 9.12 16.41
C GLU A 156 14.49 10.38 15.87
N ALA A 157 15.01 11.03 14.82
CA ALA A 157 14.40 12.22 14.23
C ALA A 157 13.18 11.86 13.37
N TYR A 158 13.29 10.80 12.57
CA TYR A 158 12.22 10.17 11.81
C TYR A 158 11.15 9.61 12.75
N GLU A 159 11.51 8.86 13.79
CA GLU A 159 10.57 8.40 14.81
C GLU A 159 9.88 9.59 15.48
N ARG A 160 10.61 10.67 15.83
CA ARG A 160 10.00 11.90 16.35
C ARG A 160 9.09 12.56 15.32
N GLU A 161 9.45 12.59 14.05
CA GLU A 161 8.62 13.13 12.99
C GLU A 161 7.36 12.28 12.79
N GLN A 162 7.48 10.95 12.76
CA GLN A 162 6.36 10.02 12.70
C GLN A 162 5.47 10.15 13.94
N GLN A 163 6.04 10.23 15.14
CA GLN A 163 5.29 10.50 16.38
C GLN A 163 4.59 11.85 16.33
N GLN A 164 5.23 12.89 15.79
CA GLN A 164 4.61 14.21 15.61
C GLN A 164 3.48 14.17 14.59
N ARG A 165 3.66 13.46 13.46
CA ARG A 165 2.63 13.24 12.43
C ARG A 165 1.46 12.44 13.00
N GLN A 166 1.72 11.37 13.76
CA GLN A 166 0.72 10.58 14.46
C GLN A 166 0.00 11.40 15.52
N ALA A 167 0.70 12.20 16.32
CA ALA A 167 0.11 13.08 17.32
C ALA A 167 -0.75 14.18 16.69
N ALA A 168 -0.29 14.76 15.58
CA ALA A 168 -1.06 15.74 14.80
C ALA A 168 -2.32 15.11 14.20
N ALA A 169 -2.19 13.92 13.59
CA ALA A 169 -3.33 13.15 13.05
C ALA A 169 -4.32 12.76 14.16
N ALA A 170 -3.83 12.35 15.34
CA ALA A 170 -4.68 12.05 16.49
C ALA A 170 -5.38 13.31 17.02
N ALA A 171 -4.70 14.44 17.10
CA ALA A 171 -5.30 15.71 17.52
C ALA A 171 -6.36 16.19 16.52
N GLU A 172 -6.09 16.04 15.22
CA GLU A 172 -7.04 16.35 14.16
C GLU A 172 -8.26 15.40 14.20
N TYR A 173 -8.04 14.11 14.40
CA TYR A 173 -9.10 13.13 14.62
C TYR A 173 -9.96 13.50 15.83
N GLN A 174 -9.36 13.85 16.96
CA GLN A 174 -10.11 14.25 18.16
C GLN A 174 -10.91 15.54 17.95
N ARG A 175 -10.36 16.50 17.18
CA ARG A 175 -11.11 17.69 16.74
C ARG A 175 -12.29 17.28 15.87
N PHE A 176 -12.04 16.44 14.86
CA PHE A 176 -13.06 15.93 13.95
C PHE A 176 -14.20 15.23 14.70
N ILE A 177 -13.90 14.30 15.60
CA ILE A 177 -14.90 13.59 16.40
C ILE A 177 -15.71 14.55 17.25
N ARG A 178 -15.05 15.55 17.86
CA ARG A 178 -15.75 16.58 18.64
C ARG A 178 -16.73 17.36 17.77
N ASP A 179 -16.28 17.83 16.61
CA ASP A 179 -17.09 18.63 15.69
C ASP A 179 -18.29 17.79 15.17
N ALA A 180 -18.03 16.55 14.74
CA ALA A 180 -19.04 15.60 14.26
C ALA A 180 -20.07 15.22 15.33
N LEU A 181 -19.70 15.24 16.62
CA LEU A 181 -20.61 14.99 17.75
C LEU A 181 -21.38 16.25 18.19
N THR A 182 -20.92 17.45 17.80
CA THR A 182 -21.59 18.72 18.11
C THR A 182 -22.55 19.19 17.04
N ASP A 183 -22.49 18.61 15.84
CA ASP A 183 -23.49 18.85 14.81
C ASP A 183 -24.88 18.40 15.32
N ASP A 184 -25.84 19.31 15.27
CA ASP A 184 -27.21 19.09 15.71
C ASP A 184 -27.80 17.91 14.91
N PRO A 185 -28.14 16.78 15.57
CA PRO A 185 -28.69 15.61 14.90
C PRO A 185 -30.02 15.88 14.19
N ASP A 186 -30.70 16.99 14.51
CA ASP A 186 -31.95 17.43 13.87
C ASP A 186 -31.71 18.35 12.66
N SER A 187 -30.49 18.83 12.45
CA SER A 187 -30.09 19.49 11.21
C SER A 187 -29.85 18.38 10.17
N VAL A 188 -30.76 18.23 9.21
CA VAL A 188 -30.57 17.32 8.06
C VAL A 188 -29.89 18.11 6.95
N PRO A 189 -28.57 17.94 6.70
CA PRO A 189 -27.96 18.52 5.52
C PRO A 189 -28.60 17.87 4.29
N SER A 190 -28.96 18.67 3.28
CA SER A 190 -29.59 18.12 2.05
C SER A 190 -28.60 17.41 1.11
N SER A 191 -27.33 17.26 1.53
CA SER A 191 -26.25 16.75 0.70
C SER A 191 -26.42 15.26 0.38
N ALA A 192 -25.82 14.82 -0.73
CA ALA A 192 -25.77 13.41 -1.09
C ALA A 192 -25.12 12.56 0.03
N TRP A 193 -24.09 13.11 0.68
CA TRP A 193 -23.45 12.51 1.85
C TRP A 193 -24.43 12.26 3.00
N ALA A 194 -25.18 13.28 3.42
CA ALA A 194 -26.12 13.16 4.54
C ALA A 194 -27.21 12.09 4.29
N LYS A 195 -27.69 11.98 3.05
CA LYS A 195 -28.63 10.92 2.66
C LYS A 195 -27.99 9.53 2.71
N TRP A 196 -26.73 9.42 2.29
CA TRP A 196 -25.99 8.16 2.27
C TRP A 196 -25.61 7.69 3.68
N VAL A 197 -25.17 8.60 4.55
CA VAL A 197 -24.73 8.32 5.92
C VAL A 197 -25.92 8.20 6.89
N ALA A 198 -27.15 8.42 6.42
CA ALA A 198 -28.36 8.35 7.24
C ALA A 198 -28.45 7.00 7.99
N PRO A 199 -28.63 6.99 9.33
CA PRO A 199 -28.59 5.77 10.12
C PRO A 199 -29.56 4.69 9.63
N GLN A 200 -30.77 5.07 9.22
CA GLN A 200 -31.80 4.13 8.75
C GLN A 200 -31.39 3.44 7.44
N ARG A 201 -30.71 4.17 6.55
CA ARG A 201 -30.24 3.64 5.27
C ARG A 201 -29.08 2.67 5.48
N ARG A 202 -28.10 3.03 6.32
CA ARG A 202 -27.01 2.11 6.69
C ARG A 202 -27.55 0.86 7.40
N ALA A 203 -28.45 1.03 8.37
CA ALA A 203 -29.05 -0.10 9.08
C ALA A 203 -29.80 -1.06 8.14
N ARG A 204 -30.47 -0.53 7.10
CA ARG A 204 -31.05 -1.35 6.04
C ARG A 204 -29.97 -2.15 5.29
N GLN A 205 -28.88 -1.50 4.85
CA GLN A 205 -27.81 -2.16 4.12
C GLN A 205 -27.08 -3.23 4.95
N VAL A 206 -26.83 -2.95 6.22
CA VAL A 206 -26.27 -3.93 7.17
C VAL A 206 -27.22 -5.12 7.29
N ARG A 207 -28.54 -4.90 7.46
CA ARG A 207 -29.51 -6.00 7.54
C ARG A 207 -29.51 -6.85 6.27
N GLU A 208 -29.51 -6.22 5.11
CA GLU A 208 -29.46 -6.93 3.82
C GLU A 208 -28.16 -7.75 3.67
N PHE A 209 -27.03 -7.28 4.20
CA PHE A 209 -25.79 -8.05 4.26
C PHE A 209 -25.91 -9.24 5.22
N LEU A 210 -26.39 -9.00 6.44
CA LEU A 210 -26.56 -10.03 7.48
C LEU A 210 -27.53 -11.14 7.04
N ASP A 211 -28.62 -10.79 6.38
CA ASP A 211 -29.59 -11.74 5.82
C ASP A 211 -28.91 -12.69 4.82
N ARG A 212 -28.04 -12.16 3.95
CA ARG A 212 -27.27 -12.97 2.99
C ARG A 212 -26.19 -13.82 3.68
N ALA A 213 -25.57 -13.30 4.73
CA ALA A 213 -24.66 -14.06 5.59
C ALA A 213 -25.38 -15.08 6.49
N GLY A 214 -26.72 -15.08 6.52
CA GLY A 214 -27.51 -15.96 7.38
C GLY A 214 -27.32 -15.66 8.87
N TRP A 215 -27.21 -14.38 9.22
CA TRP A 215 -27.07 -13.89 10.59
C TRP A 215 -28.26 -13.03 10.99
N PRO A 216 -28.84 -13.24 12.19
CA PRO A 216 -29.96 -12.43 12.65
C PRO A 216 -29.50 -11.01 13.04
N GLU A 217 -28.30 -10.88 13.58
CA GLU A 217 -27.72 -9.63 14.04
C GLU A 217 -26.18 -9.73 14.15
N LEU A 218 -25.52 -8.59 14.30
CA LEU A 218 -24.10 -8.52 14.64
C LEU A 218 -23.88 -8.92 16.11
N PRO A 219 -22.88 -9.78 16.41
CA PRO A 219 -22.56 -10.17 17.79
C PRO A 219 -22.03 -8.98 18.62
N ASP A 220 -22.03 -9.12 19.95
CA ASP A 220 -21.49 -8.10 20.85
C ASP A 220 -19.96 -7.97 20.80
N ASN A 221 -19.27 -9.02 20.36
CA ASN A 221 -17.81 -9.05 20.20
C ASN A 221 -17.46 -9.47 18.77
N PRO A 222 -16.33 -8.99 18.22
CA PRO A 222 -15.87 -9.41 16.90
C PRO A 222 -15.58 -10.91 16.86
N TRP A 223 -15.63 -11.49 15.67
CA TRP A 223 -15.26 -12.88 15.42
C TRP A 223 -13.76 -13.09 15.58
N ALA A 224 -13.35 -14.33 15.87
CA ALA A 224 -11.94 -14.70 15.80
C ALA A 224 -11.47 -14.69 14.34
N ASP A 225 -10.22 -14.28 14.09
CA ASP A 225 -9.64 -14.07 12.75
C ASP A 225 -9.77 -15.29 11.82
N SER A 226 -9.80 -16.49 12.38
CA SER A 226 -9.94 -17.77 11.66
C SER A 226 -11.23 -18.53 12.01
N GLY A 227 -12.26 -17.80 12.45
CA GLY A 227 -13.56 -18.37 12.79
C GLY A 227 -14.42 -18.71 11.56
N PRO A 228 -15.38 -19.65 11.69
CA PRO A 228 -16.27 -20.04 10.60
C PRO A 228 -17.13 -18.88 10.06
N GLU A 229 -17.29 -17.80 10.84
CA GLU A 229 -17.94 -16.57 10.42
C GLU A 229 -17.09 -15.74 9.46
N VAL A 230 -15.77 -15.67 9.68
CA VAL A 230 -14.84 -15.00 8.77
C VAL A 230 -14.79 -15.75 7.44
N ASP A 231 -14.72 -17.09 7.46
CA ASP A 231 -14.80 -17.93 6.27
C ASP A 231 -16.11 -17.71 5.49
N ARG A 232 -17.20 -17.42 6.20
CA ARG A 232 -18.50 -17.15 5.59
C ARG A 232 -18.48 -15.80 4.87
N ILE A 233 -17.96 -14.76 5.51
CA ILE A 233 -17.79 -13.43 4.89
C ILE A 233 -16.88 -13.56 3.67
N GLN A 234 -15.72 -14.22 3.80
CA GLN A 234 -14.78 -14.39 2.71
C GLN A 234 -15.40 -15.07 1.50
N ARG A 235 -16.17 -16.15 1.71
CA ARG A 235 -16.90 -16.82 0.62
C ARG A 235 -17.93 -15.89 -0.04
N LEU A 236 -18.69 -15.14 0.75
CA LEU A 236 -19.69 -14.21 0.23
C LEU A 236 -19.04 -13.10 -0.61
N LEU A 237 -17.94 -12.52 -0.12
CA LEU A 237 -17.17 -11.51 -0.83
C LEU A 237 -16.55 -12.07 -2.11
N THR A 238 -16.04 -13.30 -2.08
CA THR A 238 -15.48 -13.97 -3.27
C THR A 238 -16.55 -14.25 -4.32
N GLU A 239 -17.76 -14.60 -3.89
CA GLU A 239 -18.91 -14.81 -4.79
C GLU A 239 -19.36 -13.49 -5.45
N TRP A 240 -19.46 -12.39 -4.70
CA TRP A 240 -19.88 -11.09 -5.25
C TRP A 240 -18.77 -10.40 -6.05
N PHE A 241 -17.53 -10.54 -5.60
CA PHE A 241 -16.36 -9.85 -6.13
C PHE A 241 -15.24 -10.84 -6.44
N PRO A 242 -15.40 -11.69 -7.46
CA PRO A 242 -14.38 -12.65 -7.85
C PRO A 242 -13.09 -11.98 -8.36
N THR A 243 -13.15 -10.68 -8.69
CA THR A 243 -12.02 -9.87 -9.13
C THR A 243 -12.10 -8.46 -8.55
N ARG A 244 -10.97 -7.74 -8.53
CA ARG A 244 -10.95 -6.33 -8.11
C ARG A 244 -11.86 -5.45 -8.97
N ALA A 245 -11.88 -5.68 -10.28
CA ALA A 245 -12.77 -4.99 -11.21
C ALA A 245 -14.26 -5.23 -10.92
N ALA A 246 -14.62 -6.38 -10.32
CA ALA A 246 -15.99 -6.64 -9.92
C ALA A 246 -16.44 -5.76 -8.75
N MET A 247 -15.52 -5.29 -7.88
CA MET A 247 -15.85 -4.39 -6.77
C MET A 247 -16.32 -3.01 -7.24
N THR A 248 -15.82 -2.53 -8.37
CA THR A 248 -16.16 -1.22 -8.94
C THR A 248 -17.17 -1.31 -10.07
N ASN A 249 -17.64 -2.51 -10.42
CA ASN A 249 -18.64 -2.68 -11.46
C ASN A 249 -20.00 -2.14 -10.99
N PRO A 250 -20.67 -1.26 -11.75
CA PRO A 250 -21.99 -0.74 -11.39
C PRO A 250 -23.05 -1.82 -11.12
N THR A 251 -22.96 -3.00 -11.73
CA THR A 251 -23.90 -4.11 -11.46
C THR A 251 -23.78 -4.67 -10.04
N ASN A 252 -22.63 -4.46 -9.39
CA ASN A 252 -22.35 -4.88 -8.03
C ASN A 252 -22.42 -3.72 -7.01
N ALA A 253 -22.83 -2.51 -7.43
CA ALA A 253 -22.82 -1.32 -6.58
C ALA A 253 -23.62 -1.53 -5.28
N GLU A 254 -24.76 -2.23 -5.34
CA GLU A 254 -25.58 -2.53 -4.15
C GLU A 254 -24.85 -3.48 -3.19
N HIS A 255 -24.19 -4.53 -3.70
CA HIS A 255 -23.40 -5.43 -2.86
C HIS A 255 -22.20 -4.71 -2.24
N ALA A 256 -21.54 -3.83 -3.01
CA ALA A 256 -20.41 -3.06 -2.52
C ALA A 256 -20.86 -2.09 -1.41
N ASP A 257 -22.02 -1.46 -1.59
CA ASP A 257 -22.64 -0.60 -0.59
C ASP A 257 -23.02 -1.35 0.71
N GLN A 258 -23.52 -2.57 0.59
CA GLN A 258 -23.79 -3.46 1.72
C GLN A 258 -22.52 -3.79 2.51
N VAL A 259 -21.44 -4.15 1.80
CA VAL A 259 -20.14 -4.43 2.43
C VAL A 259 -19.59 -3.20 3.13
N VAL A 260 -19.61 -2.03 2.48
CA VAL A 260 -19.15 -0.78 3.09
C VAL A 260 -19.94 -0.46 4.35
N CYS A 261 -21.27 -0.55 4.31
CA CYS A 261 -22.10 -0.32 5.49
C CYS A 261 -21.86 -1.35 6.60
N PHE A 262 -21.69 -2.63 6.26
CA PHE A 262 -21.37 -3.70 7.19
C PHE A 262 -20.02 -3.48 7.89
N LEU A 263 -18.95 -3.25 7.13
CA LEU A 263 -17.62 -2.99 7.67
C LEU A 263 -17.62 -1.75 8.54
N GLY A 264 -18.30 -0.69 8.10
CA GLY A 264 -18.37 0.53 8.89
C GLY A 264 -19.21 0.40 10.15
N GLU A 265 -20.25 -0.44 10.17
CA GLU A 265 -20.97 -0.80 11.40
C GLU A 265 -20.08 -1.60 12.35
N CYS A 266 -19.31 -2.57 11.85
CA CYS A 266 -18.32 -3.31 12.66
C CYS A 266 -17.30 -2.36 13.29
N LEU A 267 -16.73 -1.44 12.50
CA LEU A 267 -15.79 -0.42 12.98
C LEU A 267 -16.43 0.54 13.98
N THR A 268 -17.67 0.99 13.73
CA THR A 268 -18.39 1.86 14.68
C THR A 268 -18.62 1.12 16.00
N ARG A 269 -19.13 -0.12 15.95
CA ARG A 269 -19.52 -0.89 17.14
C ARG A 269 -18.32 -1.39 17.94
N TYR A 270 -17.29 -1.90 17.26
CA TYR A 270 -16.16 -2.55 17.92
C TYR A 270 -15.00 -1.60 18.16
N ALA A 271 -14.78 -0.59 17.31
CA ALA A 271 -13.65 0.35 17.39
C ALA A 271 -14.04 1.81 17.69
N GLY A 272 -15.33 2.11 17.89
CA GLY A 272 -15.80 3.47 18.16
C GLY A 272 -15.59 4.42 16.98
N ALA A 273 -15.51 3.88 15.77
CA ALA A 273 -15.26 4.65 14.56
C ALA A 273 -16.43 5.58 14.18
N VAL A 274 -16.14 6.63 13.42
CA VAL A 274 -17.14 7.61 12.96
C VAL A 274 -17.03 7.82 11.45
N TRP A 275 -18.20 7.92 10.80
CA TRP A 275 -18.34 8.20 9.38
C TRP A 275 -18.11 9.68 9.07
N PHE A 276 -17.43 9.97 7.96
CA PHE A 276 -17.20 11.34 7.52
C PHE A 276 -17.10 11.47 6.00
N ASP A 277 -17.37 12.67 5.46
CA ASP A 277 -17.20 12.97 4.04
C ASP A 277 -15.74 13.38 3.81
N ARG A 278 -14.94 12.51 3.19
CA ARG A 278 -13.52 12.76 2.93
C ARG A 278 -13.27 14.08 2.20
N ARG A 279 -14.19 14.52 1.34
CA ARG A 279 -14.01 15.77 0.58
C ARG A 279 -13.94 17.01 1.47
N GLN A 280 -14.49 16.93 2.69
CA GLN A 280 -14.44 18.01 3.68
C GLN A 280 -13.10 18.03 4.44
N HIS A 281 -12.30 16.98 4.30
CA HIS A 281 -11.06 16.74 5.05
C HIS A 281 -9.94 16.30 4.10
N GLN A 282 -9.65 17.11 3.07
CA GLN A 282 -8.55 16.83 2.12
C GLN A 282 -7.17 16.82 2.79
N ASP A 283 -7.02 17.52 3.91
CA ASP A 283 -5.78 17.65 4.66
C ASP A 283 -5.51 16.47 5.61
N MET A 284 -6.50 15.59 5.84
CA MET A 284 -6.27 14.37 6.60
C MET A 284 -5.40 13.43 5.78
N HIS A 285 -4.10 13.42 6.08
CA HIS A 285 -3.19 12.38 5.63
C HIS A 285 -3.72 11.03 6.12
N LEU A 286 -4.19 10.19 5.20
CA LEU A 286 -4.58 8.81 5.47
C LEU A 286 -3.30 7.99 5.64
N VAL A 287 -2.59 8.21 6.75
CA VAL A 287 -1.24 7.68 7.01
C VAL A 287 -1.17 6.13 6.95
N TYR A 288 -2.29 5.42 7.05
CA TYR A 288 -2.32 3.96 7.18
C TYR A 288 -3.03 3.18 6.06
N MET A 289 -3.44 3.84 4.97
CA MET A 289 -3.97 3.14 3.81
C MET A 289 -3.21 3.70 2.62
N GLY A 290 -2.26 2.95 2.06
CA GLY A 290 -1.50 3.37 0.87
C GLY A 290 -2.43 4.03 -0.15
N GLU A 291 -2.01 5.16 -0.73
CA GLU A 291 -2.88 6.10 -1.45
C GLU A 291 -3.70 5.45 -2.59
N LYS A 292 -3.30 4.26 -3.04
CA LYS A 292 -3.98 3.43 -4.05
C LYS A 292 -5.28 2.73 -3.60
N ALA A 293 -5.63 2.75 -2.31
CA ALA A 293 -6.75 1.96 -1.81
C ALA A 293 -8.09 2.73 -1.71
N VAL A 294 -8.14 4.01 -2.07
CA VAL A 294 -9.41 4.77 -1.96
C VAL A 294 -10.27 4.59 -3.22
N LEU A 295 -10.89 3.43 -3.33
CA LEU A 295 -11.98 3.19 -4.28
C LEU A 295 -13.23 3.92 -3.79
N SER A 296 -13.63 5.01 -4.47
CA SER A 296 -14.94 5.61 -4.25
C SER A 296 -15.98 4.87 -5.08
N LEU A 297 -16.97 4.27 -4.41
CA LEU A 297 -18.13 3.64 -5.08
C LEU A 297 -19.19 4.66 -5.51
N TYR A 298 -19.02 5.93 -5.14
CA TYR A 298 -20.03 6.96 -5.32
C TYR A 298 -19.40 8.17 -6.02
N ASP A 299 -20.09 8.65 -7.07
CA ASP A 299 -19.65 9.83 -7.83
C ASP A 299 -19.81 11.13 -7.00
N ASP A 300 -20.78 11.17 -6.10
CA ASP A 300 -21.20 12.38 -5.38
C ASP A 300 -20.85 12.39 -3.89
N CYS A 301 -20.13 11.37 -3.38
CA CYS A 301 -19.55 11.37 -2.03
C CYS A 301 -18.30 10.48 -1.94
N ALA A 302 -17.35 10.87 -1.10
CA ALA A 302 -16.20 10.03 -0.79
C ALA A 302 -16.35 9.56 0.66
N SER A 303 -17.09 8.48 0.84
CA SER A 303 -17.34 7.91 2.17
C SER A 303 -16.03 7.41 2.77
N ALA A 304 -15.68 7.94 3.93
CA ALA A 304 -14.57 7.43 4.73
C ALA A 304 -15.06 7.14 6.15
N ILE A 305 -14.37 6.21 6.79
CA ILE A 305 -14.57 5.90 8.19
C ILE A 305 -13.23 6.09 8.90
N CYS A 306 -13.25 6.79 10.02
CA CYS A 306 -12.07 6.99 10.83
C CYS A 306 -12.25 6.24 12.15
N ALA A 307 -11.26 5.43 12.51
CA ALA A 307 -11.20 4.69 13.74
C ALA A 307 -9.88 5.00 14.45
N GLN A 308 -9.94 5.21 15.76
CA GLN A 308 -8.72 5.26 16.56
C GLN A 308 -8.24 3.82 16.80
N ILE A 309 -7.25 3.38 16.03
CA ILE A 309 -6.54 2.13 16.32
C ILE A 309 -5.57 2.46 17.45
N MET A 310 -5.87 2.02 18.67
CA MET A 310 -4.88 2.04 19.74
C MET A 310 -3.81 1.00 19.39
N GLU A 311 -2.55 1.41 19.32
CA GLU A 311 -1.44 0.51 18.99
C GLU A 311 -1.50 -0.77 19.85
N VAL A 312 -1.69 -1.89 19.15
CA VAL A 312 -1.36 -3.21 19.67
C VAL A 312 0.09 -3.44 19.25
N GLY A 313 0.93 -3.91 20.18
CA GLY A 313 2.37 -4.02 19.94
C GLY A 313 2.72 -4.81 18.67
N PRO A 314 3.94 -4.64 18.12
CA PRO A 314 4.34 -5.15 16.80
C PRO A 314 4.19 -6.67 16.60
N GLU A 315 4.08 -7.46 17.68
CA GLU A 315 3.90 -8.92 17.58
C GLU A 315 2.44 -9.38 17.35
N ASP A 316 1.47 -8.45 17.28
CA ASP A 316 0.04 -8.76 17.18
C ASP A 316 -0.62 -8.34 15.84
N TYR A 317 0.17 -7.99 14.82
CA TYR A 317 -0.35 -7.68 13.49
C TYR A 317 -0.76 -8.96 12.73
N CYS A 318 -1.96 -9.45 13.01
CA CYS A 318 -2.67 -10.37 12.11
C CYS A 318 -4.10 -9.84 11.90
N GLY A 319 -4.56 -9.88 10.65
CA GLY A 319 -5.65 -9.05 10.15
C GLY A 319 -7.02 -9.38 10.73
N LEU A 320 -7.40 -8.68 11.80
CA LEU A 320 -8.72 -8.12 12.08
C LEU A 320 -8.64 -7.37 13.42
N LEU A 321 -9.19 -6.15 13.44
CA LEU A 321 -9.11 -5.17 14.53
C LEU A 321 -9.23 -5.78 15.95
N ARG A 322 -8.11 -5.91 16.66
CA ARG A 322 -8.14 -6.08 18.13
C ARG A 322 -8.47 -4.74 18.77
N VAL A 323 -9.65 -4.64 19.39
CA VAL A 323 -10.02 -3.48 20.20
C VAL A 323 -10.06 -3.87 21.67
N ARG A 324 -9.17 -3.30 22.48
CA ARG A 324 -9.26 -3.36 23.95
C ARG A 324 -10.24 -2.30 24.43
N ARG A 325 -11.27 -2.70 25.20
CA ARG A 325 -12.06 -1.76 25.99
C ARG A 325 -11.23 -1.31 27.21
N GLY A 326 -11.15 0.00 27.42
CA GLY A 326 -10.67 0.61 28.67
C GLY A 326 -11.71 0.50 29.78
#